data_AF-A0A921HNJ9-F1
#
_entry.id   AF-A0A921HNJ9-F1
#
_cell.length_a   1.000
_cell.length_b   1.000
_cell.length_c   1.000
_cell.angle_alpha   90.00
_cell.angle_beta   90.00
_cell.angle_gamma   90.00
#
_symmetry.space_group_name_H-M   'P 1'
#
loop_
_entity.id
_entity.type
_entity.pdbx_description
1 polymer ?
#
loop_
_entity_poly.entity_id
_entity_poly.type
_entity_poly.pdbx_seq_one_letter_code
_entity_poly.pdbx_strand_id
1 'polypeptide(L)'
;MKKSLTKKLSAALLVGCTTLILGSTAFAAPNDRQMPPPPPPHQQMMPPPMNFDKFREYNEQFQQKYTWMYTTTRHQAAANFAEIDKALDNNKISATQADKLKRKMISFYKNQQNAFDEMRKLERRDTFKYRREKRDDLSLRANFQDISESTTIPVDTLKEILRPLPPRHVKPPRPAKDNLDQRLRDFTNQLIQDGKISQQEVDSISDFVQSGHDKFRQMDKTQRDELLNQYKNMTDQQRLQQFADGTGISVERLEEIFNIFKTEMQNKVSQDSPA
;
A
#
# COMPACT_ATOMS: atom_id res chain seq x y z
N MET A 1 2.61 -19.55 -24.12
CA MET A 1 1.94 -18.75 -23.06
C MET A 1 1.39 -19.70 -22.00
N LYS A 2 2.07 -19.89 -20.85
CA LYS A 2 1.63 -20.82 -19.77
C LYS A 2 1.85 -20.28 -18.34
N LYS A 3 2.20 -18.99 -18.17
CA LYS A 3 2.60 -18.41 -16.87
C LYS A 3 1.51 -17.59 -16.16
N SER A 4 0.30 -17.45 -16.73
CA SER A 4 -0.79 -16.66 -16.13
C SER A 4 -1.86 -17.48 -15.42
N LEU A 5 -1.90 -18.81 -15.59
CA LEU A 5 -2.90 -19.69 -14.96
C LEU A 5 -2.56 -19.99 -13.48
N THR A 6 -1.28 -20.13 -13.16
CA THR A 6 -0.83 -20.50 -11.81
C THR A 6 -1.03 -19.41 -10.76
N LYS A 7 -1.13 -18.13 -11.15
CA LYS A 7 -1.32 -17.02 -10.19
C LYS A 7 -2.74 -16.93 -9.58
N LYS A 8 -3.73 -17.59 -10.19
CA LYS A 8 -5.15 -17.47 -9.81
C LYS A 8 -5.69 -18.69 -9.04
N LEU A 9 -4.96 -19.80 -9.07
CA LEU A 9 -5.31 -21.11 -8.49
C LEU A 9 -5.48 -21.09 -6.96
N SER A 10 -4.68 -20.28 -6.26
CA SER A 10 -4.53 -20.31 -4.81
C SER A 10 -5.58 -19.49 -4.05
N ALA A 11 -6.11 -18.42 -4.64
CA ALA A 11 -7.18 -17.62 -4.03
C ALA A 11 -8.54 -18.32 -4.16
N ALA A 12 -8.75 -19.08 -5.23
CA ALA A 12 -10.01 -19.79 -5.50
C ALA A 12 -10.29 -20.92 -4.50
N LEU A 13 -9.29 -21.74 -4.20
CA LEU A 13 -9.38 -22.80 -3.20
C LEU A 13 -9.55 -22.25 -1.78
N LEU A 14 -8.88 -21.14 -1.44
CA LEU A 14 -9.09 -20.45 -0.17
C LEU A 14 -10.48 -19.84 -0.07
N VAL A 15 -10.98 -19.17 -1.11
CA VAL A 15 -12.35 -18.63 -1.11
C VAL A 15 -13.37 -19.76 -1.01
N GLY A 16 -13.25 -20.84 -1.79
CA GLY A 16 -14.13 -22.02 -1.68
C GLY A 16 -14.10 -22.68 -0.30
N CYS A 17 -12.91 -22.89 0.27
CA CYS A 17 -12.77 -23.44 1.63
C CYS A 17 -13.27 -22.46 2.70
N THR A 18 -12.99 -21.16 2.59
CA THR A 18 -13.43 -20.16 3.60
C THR A 18 -14.90 -19.87 3.52
N THR A 19 -15.54 -19.89 2.34
CA THR A 19 -16.99 -19.70 2.23
C THR A 19 -17.81 -20.90 2.69
N LEU A 20 -17.23 -22.10 2.67
CA LEU A 20 -17.91 -23.33 3.10
C LEU A 20 -17.56 -23.75 4.53
N ILE A 21 -16.36 -23.43 5.03
CA ILE A 21 -15.93 -23.76 6.41
C ILE A 21 -16.30 -22.66 7.40
N LEU A 22 -16.49 -21.41 6.95
CA LEU A 22 -16.87 -20.28 7.80
C LEU A 22 -18.10 -19.61 7.19
N GLY A 23 -19.27 -20.00 7.69
CA GLY A 23 -20.45 -19.16 7.57
C GLY A 23 -20.10 -17.74 8.02
N SER A 24 -20.08 -16.81 7.05
CA SER A 24 -19.76 -15.38 7.19
C SER A 24 -18.27 -15.02 7.15
N THR A 25 -17.98 -13.93 6.43
CA THR A 25 -16.76 -13.07 6.49
C THR A 25 -15.64 -13.25 5.45
N ALA A 26 -15.96 -13.51 4.19
CA ALA A 26 -15.00 -13.29 3.09
C ALA A 26 -15.03 -11.85 2.50
N PHE A 27 -15.39 -10.82 3.29
CA PHE A 27 -15.19 -9.40 2.95
C PHE A 27 -15.14 -8.52 4.22
N ALA A 28 -14.38 -8.92 5.24
CA ALA A 28 -14.02 -8.02 6.35
C ALA A 28 -12.88 -8.62 7.16
N ALA A 29 -11.67 -8.06 7.00
CA ALA A 29 -10.99 -7.31 8.06
C ALA A 29 -9.87 -8.16 8.73
N PRO A 30 -9.25 -7.72 9.83
CA PRO A 30 -8.02 -6.92 9.88
C PRO A 30 -6.85 -7.69 10.56
N ASN A 31 -5.68 -7.05 10.62
CA ASN A 31 -4.46 -7.50 11.33
C ASN A 31 -4.71 -8.17 12.69
N ASP A 32 -3.92 -9.20 12.99
CA ASP A 32 -3.21 -9.47 14.27
C ASP A 32 -2.66 -10.92 14.19
N ARG A 33 -1.59 -11.39 14.82
CA ARG A 33 -0.52 -10.89 15.68
C ARG A 33 0.46 -12.07 15.76
N GLN A 34 1.73 -11.90 15.42
CA GLN A 34 2.84 -12.67 15.99
C GLN A 34 4.17 -12.06 15.52
N MET A 35 5.01 -11.68 16.50
CA MET A 35 6.36 -11.17 16.26
C MET A 35 7.33 -12.34 15.98
N PRO A 36 8.13 -12.31 14.89
CA PRO A 36 9.26 -13.22 14.72
C PRO A 36 10.57 -12.61 15.27
N PRO A 37 11.61 -13.44 15.52
CA PRO A 37 12.84 -13.09 16.25
C PRO A 37 13.74 -12.10 15.49
N PRO A 38 14.72 -11.45 16.15
CA PRO A 38 15.50 -10.38 15.53
C PRO A 38 16.38 -10.91 14.40
N PRO A 39 16.37 -10.29 13.20
CA PRO A 39 17.31 -10.60 12.13
C PRO A 39 18.71 -10.02 12.43
N PRO A 40 19.78 -10.60 11.86
CA PRO A 40 21.15 -10.17 12.08
C PRO A 40 21.42 -8.73 11.55
N PRO A 41 22.39 -8.01 12.13
CA PRO A 41 22.63 -6.61 11.79
C PRO A 41 23.21 -6.47 10.38
N HIS A 42 22.41 -5.99 9.44
CA HIS A 42 22.87 -5.65 8.09
C HIS A 42 23.04 -4.13 7.91
N GLN A 43 24.27 -3.81 7.52
CA GLN A 43 24.91 -2.54 7.18
C GLN A 43 23.95 -1.36 6.91
N GLN A 44 24.01 -0.40 7.83
CA GLN A 44 23.43 0.94 7.68
C GLN A 44 24.02 1.59 6.41
N MET A 45 23.23 1.70 5.35
CA MET A 45 23.47 2.75 4.37
C MET A 45 23.20 4.08 5.05
N MET A 46 24.26 4.79 5.43
CA MET A 46 24.17 6.11 6.03
C MET A 46 23.40 7.05 5.08
N PRO A 47 22.37 7.79 5.57
CA PRO A 47 21.74 8.83 4.79
C PRO A 47 22.77 9.92 4.44
N PRO A 48 22.66 10.58 3.26
CA PRO A 48 23.58 11.65 2.90
C PRO A 48 23.53 12.76 3.95
N PRO A 49 24.67 13.38 4.30
CA PRO A 49 24.73 14.36 5.37
C PRO A 49 23.89 15.59 4.99
N MET A 50 22.81 15.78 5.74
CA MET A 50 22.13 17.08 5.87
C MET A 50 23.13 18.04 6.51
N ASN A 51 23.20 19.29 6.05
CA ASN A 51 23.99 20.31 6.74
C ASN A 51 23.27 20.70 8.04
N PHE A 52 23.52 19.93 9.11
CA PHE A 52 22.80 20.00 10.38
C PHE A 52 22.96 21.35 11.08
N ASP A 53 24.09 22.03 10.87
CA ASP A 53 24.37 23.33 11.48
C ASP A 53 23.54 24.44 10.81
N LYS A 54 23.58 24.52 9.47
CA LYS A 54 22.72 25.46 8.72
C LYS A 54 21.23 25.18 8.95
N PHE A 55 20.84 23.90 9.04
CA PHE A 55 19.46 23.52 9.38
C PHE A 55 19.05 24.06 10.76
N ARG A 56 19.90 23.91 11.78
CA ARG A 56 19.60 24.37 13.14
C ARG A 56 19.43 25.88 13.18
N GLU A 57 20.34 26.62 12.57
CA GLU A 57 20.30 28.08 12.48
C GLU A 57 19.00 28.54 11.80
N TYR A 58 18.68 28.00 10.62
CA TYR A 58 17.43 28.35 9.96
C TYR A 58 16.21 27.94 10.78
N ASN A 59 16.23 26.78 11.42
CA ASN A 59 15.11 26.33 12.25
C ASN A 59 14.83 27.31 13.40
N GLU A 60 15.86 27.82 14.07
CA GLU A 60 15.73 28.85 15.10
C GLU A 60 15.19 30.17 14.53
N GLN A 61 15.71 30.63 13.39
CA GLN A 61 15.20 31.83 12.70
C GLN A 61 13.72 31.69 12.30
N PHE A 62 13.35 30.53 11.73
CA PHE A 62 11.96 30.24 11.36
C PHE A 62 11.07 30.12 12.60
N GLN A 63 11.58 29.62 13.71
CA GLN A 63 10.85 29.56 14.96
C GLN A 63 10.50 30.95 15.51
N GLN A 64 11.44 31.89 15.45
CA GLN A 64 11.25 33.26 15.92
C GLN A 64 10.35 34.08 14.97
N LYS A 65 10.57 33.97 13.65
CA LYS A 65 9.92 34.81 12.65
C LYS A 65 8.54 34.32 12.18
N TYR A 66 8.32 33.00 12.20
CA TYR A 66 7.10 32.38 11.69
C TYR A 66 6.43 31.51 12.75
N THR A 67 6.26 32.04 13.95
CA THR A 67 5.66 31.36 15.12
C THR A 67 4.28 30.76 14.85
N TRP A 68 3.50 31.37 13.95
CA TRP A 68 2.17 30.91 13.55
C TRP A 68 2.18 29.68 12.62
N MET A 69 3.32 29.34 12.00
CA MET A 69 3.43 28.15 11.15
C MET A 69 3.64 26.89 11.98
N TYR A 70 3.09 25.76 11.50
CA TYR A 70 3.32 24.47 12.15
C TYR A 70 4.81 24.12 12.21
N THR A 71 5.22 23.47 13.30
CA THR A 71 6.60 23.00 13.49
C THR A 71 7.07 22.13 12.33
N THR A 72 6.19 21.28 11.79
CA THR A 72 6.49 20.45 10.61
C THR A 72 6.79 21.30 9.37
N THR A 73 6.01 22.36 9.13
CA THR A 73 6.20 23.30 8.02
C THR A 73 7.52 24.07 8.19
N ARG A 74 7.80 24.58 9.40
CA ARG A 74 9.05 25.28 9.73
C ARG A 74 10.28 24.40 9.53
N HIS A 75 10.23 23.15 9.99
CA HIS A 75 11.32 22.19 9.81
C HIS A 75 11.58 21.91 8.32
N GLN A 76 10.52 21.73 7.52
CA GLN A 76 10.69 21.53 6.08
C GLN A 76 11.30 22.76 5.40
N ALA A 77 10.85 23.96 5.77
CA ALA A 77 11.39 25.21 5.25
C ALA A 77 12.88 25.38 5.59
N ALA A 78 13.25 25.18 6.86
CA ALA A 78 14.63 25.27 7.31
C ALA A 78 15.57 24.28 6.58
N ALA A 79 15.11 23.05 6.35
CA ALA A 79 15.89 22.06 5.63
C ALA A 79 16.08 22.42 4.16
N ASN A 80 15.03 22.91 3.50
CA ASN A 80 15.16 23.39 2.12
C ASN A 80 16.12 24.59 2.02
N PHE A 81 16.10 25.50 3.00
CA PHE A 81 17.04 26.63 3.04
C PHE A 81 18.50 26.17 3.19
N ALA A 82 18.75 25.17 4.04
CA ALA A 82 20.07 24.58 4.19
C ALA A 82 20.57 23.91 2.89
N GLU A 83 19.70 23.21 2.16
CA GLU A 83 20.06 22.60 0.86
C GLU A 83 20.25 23.64 -0.26
N ILE A 84 19.49 24.75 -0.25
CA ILE A 84 19.71 25.88 -1.16
C ILE A 84 21.10 26.50 -0.93
N ASP A 85 21.48 26.71 0.32
CA ASP A 85 22.80 27.22 0.65
C ASP A 85 23.91 26.25 0.26
N LYS A 86 23.70 24.95 0.48
CA LYS A 86 24.63 23.92 0.02
C LYS A 86 24.77 23.94 -1.51
N ALA A 87 23.69 24.20 -2.25
CA ALA A 87 23.74 24.33 -3.71
C ALA A 87 24.51 25.59 -4.15
N LEU A 88 24.37 26.70 -3.41
CA LEU A 88 25.14 27.92 -3.61
C LEU A 88 26.63 27.68 -3.32
N ASP A 89 26.97 27.08 -2.17
CA ASP A 89 28.35 26.77 -1.76
C ASP A 89 29.06 25.84 -2.78
N ASN A 90 28.30 24.94 -3.42
CA ASN A 90 28.79 24.03 -4.46
C ASN A 90 28.74 24.63 -5.88
N ASN A 91 28.50 25.94 -6.03
CA ASN A 91 28.40 26.64 -7.32
C ASN A 91 27.35 26.07 -8.29
N LYS A 92 26.32 25.37 -7.78
CA LYS A 92 25.22 24.83 -8.61
C LYS A 92 24.19 25.88 -9.01
N ILE A 93 24.09 26.95 -8.21
CA ILE A 93 23.23 28.11 -8.44
C ILE A 93 23.99 29.38 -8.03
N SER A 94 23.63 30.52 -8.62
CA SER A 94 24.19 31.82 -8.24
C SER A 94 23.53 32.38 -6.97
N ALA A 95 24.17 33.37 -6.32
CA ALA A 95 23.62 34.04 -5.15
C ALA A 95 22.23 34.67 -5.44
N THR A 96 22.07 35.28 -6.62
CA THR A 96 20.79 35.87 -7.06
C THR A 96 19.71 34.79 -7.25
N GLN A 97 20.08 33.63 -7.78
CA GLN A 97 19.17 32.49 -7.93
C GLN A 97 18.76 31.92 -6.56
N ALA A 98 19.71 31.76 -5.65
CA ALA A 98 19.47 31.30 -4.28
C ALA A 98 18.51 32.23 -3.52
N ASP A 99 18.70 33.54 -3.61
CA ASP A 99 17.82 34.52 -2.97
C ASP A 99 16.40 34.49 -3.53
N LYS A 100 16.25 34.42 -4.86
CA LYS A 100 14.94 34.29 -5.50
C LYS A 100 14.25 32.99 -5.06
N LEU A 101 15.00 31.89 -5.01
CA LEU A 101 14.48 30.58 -4.61
C LEU A 101 14.03 30.57 -3.14
N LYS A 102 14.82 31.14 -2.22
CA LYS A 102 14.43 31.30 -0.80
C LYS A 102 13.14 32.10 -0.64
N ARG A 103 12.96 33.20 -1.38
CA ARG A 103 11.71 34.00 -1.35
C ARG A 103 10.52 33.18 -1.84
N LYS A 104 10.66 32.45 -2.94
CA LYS A 104 9.62 31.56 -3.47
C LYS A 104 9.27 30.44 -2.47
N MET A 105 10.26 29.87 -1.80
CA MET A 105 10.03 28.87 -0.75
C MET A 105 9.23 29.42 0.42
N ILE A 106 9.52 30.64 0.89
CA ILE A 106 8.73 31.28 1.96
C ILE A 106 7.28 31.44 1.53
N SER A 107 7.03 31.95 0.32
CA SER A 107 5.66 32.11 -0.21
C SER A 107 4.94 30.76 -0.32
N PHE A 108 5.61 29.73 -0.82
CA PHE A 108 5.06 28.38 -0.88
C PHE A 108 4.64 27.88 0.51
N TYR A 109 5.52 27.97 1.51
CA TYR A 109 5.21 27.47 2.86
C TYR A 109 4.09 28.25 3.55
N LYS A 110 3.94 29.55 3.24
CA LYS A 110 2.77 30.34 3.68
C LYS A 110 1.47 29.80 3.06
N ASN A 111 1.46 29.59 1.75
CA ASN A 111 0.27 29.06 1.06
C ASN A 111 -0.08 27.65 1.54
N GLN A 112 0.93 26.80 1.74
CA GLN A 112 0.76 25.45 2.26
C GLN A 112 0.18 25.46 3.67
N GLN A 113 0.66 26.35 4.55
CA GLN A 113 0.12 26.52 5.90
C GLN A 113 -1.36 26.93 5.86
N ASN A 114 -1.71 27.94 5.05
CA ASN A 114 -3.10 28.37 4.87
C ASN A 114 -3.99 27.23 4.34
N ALA A 115 -3.51 26.45 3.37
CA ALA A 115 -4.24 25.31 2.85
C ALA A 115 -4.46 24.21 3.91
N PHE A 116 -3.47 23.97 4.78
CA PHE A 116 -3.64 23.06 5.92
C PHE A 116 -4.62 23.58 6.97
N ASP A 117 -4.63 24.88 7.23
CA ASP A 117 -5.57 25.52 8.16
C ASP A 117 -7.01 25.42 7.65
N GLU A 118 -7.24 25.62 6.34
CA GLU A 118 -8.55 25.41 5.72
C GLU A 118 -8.98 23.94 5.76
N MET A 119 -8.06 23.01 5.46
CA MET A 119 -8.35 21.58 5.51
C MET A 119 -8.75 21.08 6.90
N ARG A 120 -8.29 21.72 7.99
CA ARG A 120 -8.71 21.36 9.36
C ARG A 120 -10.17 21.72 9.64
N LYS A 121 -10.75 22.65 8.90
CA LYS A 121 -12.15 23.10 9.06
C LYS A 121 -13.13 22.26 8.25
N LEU A 122 -12.64 21.43 7.31
CA LEU A 122 -13.46 20.66 6.37
C LEU A 122 -13.75 19.24 6.88
N GLU A 123 -14.87 18.66 6.45
CA GLU A 123 -15.14 17.24 6.66
C GLU A 123 -14.18 16.35 5.86
N ARG A 124 -14.04 15.08 6.26
CA ARG A 124 -13.10 14.13 5.62
C ARG A 124 -13.28 14.02 4.11
N ARG A 125 -14.52 13.99 3.61
CA ARG A 125 -14.80 13.88 2.16
C ARG A 125 -14.39 15.15 1.41
N ASP A 126 -14.73 16.32 1.94
CA ASP A 126 -14.40 17.61 1.32
C ASP A 126 -12.91 17.90 1.40
N THR A 127 -12.22 17.42 2.42
CA THR A 127 -10.76 17.50 2.53
C THR A 127 -10.05 16.84 1.34
N PHE A 128 -10.55 15.69 0.86
CA PHE A 128 -9.95 15.03 -0.32
C PHE A 128 -10.17 15.83 -1.60
N LYS A 129 -11.36 16.40 -1.77
CA LYS A 129 -11.68 17.29 -2.91
C LYS A 129 -10.82 18.55 -2.87
N TYR A 130 -10.75 19.21 -1.73
CA TYR A 130 -9.93 20.40 -1.50
C TYR A 130 -8.45 20.14 -1.78
N ARG A 131 -7.87 19.03 -1.29
CA ARG A 131 -6.48 18.65 -1.60
C ARG A 131 -6.21 18.50 -3.10
N ARG A 132 -7.20 18.00 -3.85
CA ARG A 132 -7.06 17.82 -5.30
C ARG A 132 -7.10 19.15 -6.03
N GLU A 133 -7.99 20.04 -5.63
CA GLU A 133 -8.13 21.39 -6.21
C GLU A 133 -6.94 22.30 -5.85
N LYS A 134 -6.42 22.16 -4.62
CA LYS A 134 -5.28 22.93 -4.08
C LYS A 134 -3.95 22.20 -4.18
N ARG A 135 -3.82 21.28 -5.15
CA ARG A 135 -2.61 20.47 -5.33
C ARG A 135 -1.36 21.34 -5.48
N ASP A 136 -1.48 22.43 -6.21
CA ASP A 136 -0.35 23.33 -6.48
C ASP A 136 0.07 24.04 -5.19
N ASP A 137 -0.87 24.54 -4.38
CA ASP A 137 -0.56 25.14 -3.07
C ASP A 137 0.05 24.14 -2.07
N LEU A 138 -0.16 22.84 -2.26
CA LEU A 138 0.27 21.78 -1.35
C LEU A 138 1.56 21.05 -1.78
N SER A 139 1.97 21.17 -3.05
CA SER A 139 3.05 20.37 -3.63
C SER A 139 4.13 21.22 -4.28
N LEU A 140 5.33 21.21 -3.68
CA LEU A 140 6.53 21.83 -4.30
C LEU A 140 6.77 21.33 -5.73
N ARG A 141 6.59 20.02 -5.95
CA ARG A 141 6.79 19.38 -7.26
C ARG A 141 5.85 19.91 -8.34
N ALA A 142 4.63 20.28 -7.97
CA ALA A 142 3.68 20.87 -8.91
C ALA A 142 4.12 22.29 -9.35
N ASN A 143 4.85 22.99 -8.48
CA ASN A 143 5.34 24.35 -8.76
C ASN A 143 6.74 24.41 -9.37
N PHE A 144 7.43 23.30 -9.60
CA PHE A 144 8.82 23.34 -10.09
C PHE A 144 8.96 24.05 -11.43
N GLN A 145 7.93 24.01 -12.28
CA GLN A 145 7.93 24.76 -13.54
C GLN A 145 7.88 26.28 -13.30
N ASP A 146 6.92 26.78 -12.51
CA ASP A 146 6.82 28.21 -12.13
C ASP A 146 8.09 28.69 -11.40
N ILE A 147 8.59 27.88 -10.48
CA ILE A 147 9.81 28.20 -9.73
C ILE A 147 11.00 28.26 -10.70
N SER A 148 11.10 27.33 -11.65
CA SER A 148 12.16 27.32 -12.66
C SER A 148 12.15 28.60 -13.50
N GLU A 149 10.97 28.98 -14.00
CA GLU A 149 10.80 30.18 -14.83
C GLU A 149 11.13 31.46 -14.05
N SER A 150 10.64 31.58 -12.81
CA SER A 150 10.83 32.76 -11.98
C SER A 150 12.22 32.91 -11.36
N THR A 151 12.91 31.79 -11.11
CA THR A 151 14.27 31.79 -10.53
C THR A 151 15.36 31.64 -11.58
N THR A 152 15.01 31.25 -12.81
CA THR A 152 15.96 30.90 -13.88
C THR A 152 16.86 29.71 -13.49
N ILE A 153 16.37 28.83 -12.60
CA ILE A 153 17.05 27.59 -12.20
C ILE A 153 16.38 26.43 -12.95
N PRO A 154 17.12 25.57 -13.68
CA PRO A 154 16.52 24.43 -14.36
C PRO A 154 15.74 23.51 -13.42
N VAL A 155 14.61 22.97 -13.91
CA VAL A 155 13.73 22.06 -13.14
C VAL A 155 14.50 20.86 -12.56
N ASP A 156 15.46 20.29 -13.29
CA ASP A 156 16.22 19.14 -12.79
C ASP A 156 17.17 19.50 -11.64
N THR A 157 17.75 20.70 -11.69
CA THR A 157 18.51 21.27 -10.56
C THR A 157 17.59 21.51 -9.36
N LEU A 158 16.38 22.03 -9.56
CA LEU A 158 15.39 22.20 -8.49
C LEU A 158 14.98 20.86 -7.86
N LYS A 159 14.80 19.79 -8.67
CA LYS A 159 14.51 18.43 -8.16
C LYS A 159 15.66 17.87 -7.31
N GLU A 160 16.89 18.26 -7.60
CA GLU A 160 18.06 17.86 -6.82
C GLU A 160 18.13 18.62 -5.49
N ILE A 161 18.02 19.95 -5.53
CA ILE A 161 18.12 20.83 -4.36
C ILE A 161 16.94 20.62 -3.41
N LEU A 162 15.71 20.59 -3.94
CA LEU A 162 14.47 20.47 -3.17
C LEU A 162 13.98 19.02 -3.11
N ARG A 163 14.91 18.06 -3.14
CA ARG A 163 14.56 16.64 -3.02
C ARG A 163 13.89 16.42 -1.66
N PRO A 164 12.79 15.66 -1.57
CA PRO A 164 12.21 15.31 -0.30
C PRO A 164 13.28 14.67 0.57
N LEU A 165 13.45 15.20 1.78
CA LEU A 165 14.37 14.64 2.76
C LEU A 165 14.05 13.15 2.91
N PRO A 166 15.06 12.27 2.98
CA PRO A 166 14.82 10.88 3.29
C PRO A 166 14.03 10.83 4.61
N PRO A 167 13.02 9.95 4.72
CA PRO A 167 12.23 9.87 5.94
C PRO A 167 13.17 9.59 7.12
N ARG A 168 13.04 10.37 8.21
CA ARG A 168 13.85 10.23 9.44
C ARG A 168 13.83 8.79 10.00
N HIS A 169 12.74 8.08 9.72
CA HIS A 169 12.66 6.64 9.87
C HIS A 169 12.70 6.04 8.47
N VAL A 170 13.79 5.37 8.14
CA VAL A 170 13.75 4.34 7.10
C VAL A 170 12.65 3.41 7.58
N LYS A 171 11.48 3.45 6.92
CA LYS A 171 10.49 2.40 7.15
C LYS A 171 11.27 1.12 6.91
N PRO A 172 11.30 0.18 7.88
CA PRO A 172 11.98 -1.07 7.65
C PRO A 172 11.56 -1.57 6.27
N PRO A 173 12.49 -2.07 5.44
CA PRO A 173 12.14 -2.62 4.14
C PRO A 173 10.91 -3.46 4.40
N ARG A 174 9.81 -3.15 3.69
CA ARG A 174 8.55 -3.85 3.93
C ARG A 174 8.93 -5.32 3.91
N PRO A 175 8.66 -6.07 5.00
CA PRO A 175 9.03 -7.48 5.04
C PRO A 175 8.54 -8.08 3.75
N ALA A 176 9.39 -8.88 3.09
CA ALA A 176 9.03 -9.54 1.84
C ALA A 176 7.62 -10.07 2.03
N LYS A 177 6.67 -9.49 1.28
CA LYS A 177 5.25 -9.70 1.51
C LYS A 177 5.08 -11.20 1.58
N ASP A 178 4.64 -11.73 2.73
CA ASP A 178 4.43 -13.17 2.84
C ASP A 178 3.57 -13.56 1.65
N ASN A 179 4.16 -14.32 0.74
CA ASN A 179 3.50 -14.67 -0.51
C ASN A 179 2.59 -15.83 -0.16
N LEU A 180 1.51 -15.53 0.57
CA LEU A 180 0.42 -16.46 0.88
C LEU A 180 0.00 -17.21 -0.38
N ASP A 181 -0.10 -16.51 -1.51
CA ASP A 181 -0.35 -17.10 -2.83
C ASP A 181 0.67 -18.18 -3.23
N GLN A 182 1.95 -17.99 -2.91
CA GLN A 182 3.00 -18.96 -3.23
C GLN A 182 2.91 -20.18 -2.30
N ARG A 183 2.74 -19.97 -1.00
CA ARG A 183 2.57 -21.06 -0.02
C ARG A 183 1.37 -21.93 -0.36
N LEU A 184 0.26 -21.31 -0.75
CA LEU A 184 -0.95 -22.02 -1.18
C LEU A 184 -0.76 -22.78 -2.49
N ARG A 185 -0.05 -22.20 -3.47
CA ARG A 185 0.31 -22.92 -4.69
C ARG A 185 1.13 -24.16 -4.38
N ASP A 186 2.17 -24.01 -3.56
CA ASP A 186 3.07 -25.10 -3.22
C ASP A 186 2.33 -26.19 -2.43
N PHE A 187 1.41 -25.78 -1.54
CA PHE A 187 0.52 -26.69 -0.81
C PHE A 187 -0.44 -27.46 -1.73
N THR A 188 -1.15 -26.78 -2.64
CA THR A 188 -2.03 -27.44 -3.61
C THR A 188 -1.25 -28.39 -4.51
N ASN A 189 -0.06 -27.99 -4.96
CA ASN A 189 0.82 -28.86 -5.76
C ASN A 189 1.24 -30.10 -4.99
N GLN A 190 1.51 -29.99 -3.67
CA GLN A 190 1.81 -31.13 -2.83
C GLN A 190 0.62 -32.09 -2.75
N LEU A 191 -0.61 -31.59 -2.57
CA LEU A 191 -1.81 -32.44 -2.54
C LEU A 191 -2.05 -33.17 -3.86
N ILE A 192 -1.68 -32.55 -4.99
CA ILE A 192 -1.72 -33.19 -6.31
C ILE A 192 -0.66 -34.29 -6.43
N GLN A 193 0.57 -34.01 -5.98
CA GLN A 193 1.67 -34.98 -5.97
C GLN A 193 1.38 -36.18 -5.07
N ASP A 194 0.75 -35.94 -3.92
CA ASP A 194 0.30 -36.97 -2.97
C ASP A 194 -0.90 -37.77 -3.49
N GLY A 195 -1.48 -37.39 -4.63
CA GLY A 195 -2.66 -38.04 -5.22
C GLY A 195 -3.95 -37.83 -4.45
N LYS A 196 -3.97 -36.91 -3.48
CA LYS A 196 -5.16 -36.60 -2.65
C LYS A 196 -6.21 -35.83 -3.44
N ILE A 197 -5.77 -34.98 -4.36
CA ILE A 197 -6.60 -34.23 -5.30
C ILE A 197 -6.02 -34.33 -6.71
N SER A 198 -6.85 -34.24 -7.74
CA SER A 198 -6.42 -34.24 -9.14
C SER A 198 -6.24 -32.81 -9.67
N GLN A 199 -5.41 -32.66 -10.70
CA GLN A 199 -5.26 -31.38 -11.39
C GLN A 199 -6.58 -30.90 -12.01
N GLN A 200 -7.40 -31.82 -12.53
CA GLN A 200 -8.69 -31.50 -13.13
C GLN A 200 -9.67 -30.93 -12.11
N GLU A 201 -9.73 -31.49 -10.89
CA GLU A 201 -10.56 -30.95 -9.81
C GLU A 201 -10.13 -29.53 -9.42
N VAL A 202 -8.82 -29.29 -9.36
CA VAL A 202 -8.26 -27.98 -9.05
C VAL A 202 -8.56 -26.96 -10.15
N ASP A 203 -8.43 -27.34 -11.41
CA ASP A 203 -8.71 -26.48 -12.56
C ASP A 203 -10.21 -26.11 -12.61
N SER A 204 -11.11 -27.08 -12.42
CA SER A 204 -12.56 -26.84 -12.37
C SER A 204 -12.96 -25.88 -11.24
N ILE A 205 -12.40 -26.04 -10.04
CA ILE A 205 -12.67 -25.13 -8.91
C ILE A 205 -12.13 -23.72 -9.21
N SER A 206 -10.93 -23.62 -9.79
CA SER A 206 -10.32 -22.35 -10.17
C SER A 206 -11.18 -21.59 -11.19
N ASP A 207 -11.65 -22.28 -12.23
CA ASP A 207 -12.47 -21.69 -13.28
C ASP A 207 -13.83 -21.23 -12.76
N PHE A 208 -14.47 -22.02 -11.90
CA PHE A 208 -15.72 -21.64 -11.24
C PHE A 208 -15.57 -20.33 -10.45
N VAL A 209 -14.55 -20.23 -9.59
CA VAL A 209 -14.34 -19.02 -8.77
C VAL A 209 -13.97 -17.81 -9.62
N GLN A 210 -13.14 -17.99 -10.65
CA GLN A 210 -12.79 -16.91 -11.56
C GLN A 210 -14.03 -16.40 -12.31
N SER A 211 -14.91 -17.31 -12.76
CA SER A 211 -16.17 -16.93 -13.42
C SER A 211 -17.11 -16.15 -12.47
N GLY A 212 -17.17 -16.53 -11.20
CA GLY A 212 -17.93 -15.81 -10.18
C GLY A 212 -17.37 -14.41 -9.93
N HIS A 213 -16.04 -14.29 -9.84
CA HIS A 213 -15.37 -12.99 -9.68
C HIS A 213 -15.60 -12.06 -10.87
N ASP A 214 -15.52 -12.59 -12.10
CA ASP A 214 -15.73 -11.81 -13.30
C ASP A 214 -17.19 -11.34 -13.44
N LYS A 215 -18.17 -12.20 -13.08
CA LYS A 215 -19.59 -11.81 -12.98
C LYS A 215 -19.80 -10.72 -11.93
N PHE A 216 -19.22 -10.87 -10.74
CA PHE A 216 -19.34 -9.89 -9.66
C PHE A 216 -18.78 -8.51 -10.08
N ARG A 217 -17.70 -8.50 -10.85
CA ARG A 217 -17.08 -7.26 -11.36
C ARG A 217 -17.96 -6.53 -12.38
N GLN A 218 -18.76 -7.27 -13.16
CA GLN A 218 -19.65 -6.73 -14.17
C GLN A 218 -21.00 -6.25 -13.62
N MET A 219 -21.39 -6.70 -12.43
CA MET A 219 -22.62 -6.29 -11.75
C MET A 219 -22.56 -4.85 -11.21
N ASP A 220 -23.72 -4.20 -11.15
CA ASP A 220 -23.89 -2.94 -10.42
C ASP A 220 -23.92 -3.14 -8.90
N LYS A 221 -23.99 -2.04 -8.13
CA LYS A 221 -23.94 -2.13 -6.66
C LYS A 221 -25.15 -2.87 -6.07
N THR A 222 -26.34 -2.64 -6.60
CA THR A 222 -27.59 -3.25 -6.10
C THR A 222 -27.60 -4.76 -6.35
N GLN A 223 -27.19 -5.16 -7.55
CA GLN A 223 -27.05 -6.57 -7.94
C GLN A 223 -26.00 -7.30 -7.07
N ARG A 224 -24.88 -6.65 -6.75
CA ARG A 224 -23.88 -7.21 -5.83
C ARG A 224 -24.45 -7.39 -4.42
N ASP A 225 -25.16 -6.39 -3.91
CA ASP A 225 -25.75 -6.43 -2.56
C ASP A 225 -26.82 -7.53 -2.47
N GLU A 226 -27.66 -7.71 -3.50
CA GLU A 226 -28.63 -8.80 -3.60
C GLU A 226 -27.97 -10.17 -3.66
N LEU A 227 -26.94 -10.34 -4.50
CA LEU A 227 -26.22 -11.61 -4.63
C LEU A 227 -25.51 -11.99 -3.32
N LEU A 228 -24.91 -11.02 -2.62
CA LEU A 228 -24.32 -11.25 -1.30
C LEU A 228 -25.38 -11.62 -0.24
N ASN A 229 -26.55 -10.99 -0.27
CA ASN A 229 -27.65 -11.33 0.62
C ASN A 229 -28.21 -12.74 0.34
N GLN A 230 -28.37 -13.12 -0.92
CA GLN A 230 -28.75 -14.49 -1.30
C GLN A 230 -27.73 -15.49 -0.77
N TYR A 231 -26.44 -15.24 -1.02
CA TYR A 231 -25.37 -16.13 -0.57
C TYR A 231 -25.30 -16.25 0.96
N LYS A 232 -25.54 -15.14 1.68
CA LYS A 232 -25.57 -15.11 3.15
C LYS A 232 -26.70 -15.96 3.73
N ASN A 233 -27.84 -16.03 3.04
CA ASN A 233 -29.03 -16.75 3.48
C ASN A 233 -29.07 -18.22 2.99
N MET A 234 -28.13 -18.64 2.15
CA MET A 234 -28.01 -20.04 1.73
C MET A 234 -27.43 -20.93 2.84
N THR A 235 -27.90 -22.17 2.91
CA THR A 235 -27.28 -23.21 3.74
C THR A 235 -25.96 -23.70 3.13
N ASP A 236 -25.10 -24.30 3.95
CA ASP A 236 -23.82 -24.83 3.46
C ASP A 236 -24.01 -25.92 2.41
N GLN A 237 -25.04 -26.77 2.55
CA GLN A 237 -25.42 -27.75 1.53
C GLN A 237 -25.85 -27.09 0.21
N GLN A 238 -26.61 -25.99 0.27
CA GLN A 238 -27.00 -25.26 -0.94
C GLN A 238 -25.80 -24.61 -1.62
N ARG A 239 -24.85 -24.09 -0.84
CA ARG A 239 -23.59 -23.54 -1.38
C ARG A 239 -22.77 -24.64 -2.03
N LEU A 240 -22.65 -25.78 -1.37
CA LEU A 240 -21.87 -26.90 -1.88
C LEU A 240 -22.50 -27.52 -3.12
N GLN A 241 -23.84 -27.56 -3.21
CA GLN A 241 -24.55 -27.92 -4.43
C GLN A 241 -24.27 -26.95 -5.58
N GLN A 242 -24.26 -25.63 -5.34
CA GLN A 242 -23.89 -24.66 -6.39
C GLN A 242 -22.44 -24.83 -6.86
N PHE A 243 -21.54 -25.18 -5.95
CA PHE A 243 -20.17 -25.54 -6.32
C PHE A 243 -20.13 -26.82 -7.16
N ALA A 244 -20.90 -27.84 -6.80
CA ALA A 244 -21.00 -29.09 -7.56
C ALA A 244 -21.51 -28.83 -8.98
N ASP A 245 -22.61 -28.09 -9.10
CA ASP A 245 -23.22 -27.74 -10.39
C ASP A 245 -22.28 -26.90 -11.26
N GLY A 246 -21.49 -26.01 -10.63
CA GLY A 246 -20.58 -25.09 -11.31
C GLY A 246 -19.22 -25.69 -11.69
N THR A 247 -18.79 -26.75 -11.01
CA THR A 247 -17.47 -27.39 -11.21
C THR A 247 -17.57 -28.75 -11.90
N GLY A 248 -18.75 -29.38 -11.90
CA GLY A 248 -18.95 -30.75 -12.35
C GLY A 248 -18.38 -31.82 -11.40
N ILE A 249 -17.95 -31.42 -10.20
CA ILE A 249 -17.46 -32.32 -9.15
C ILE A 249 -18.64 -32.70 -8.26
N SER A 250 -18.74 -33.96 -7.83
CA SER A 250 -19.84 -34.36 -6.94
C SER A 250 -19.75 -33.64 -5.58
N VAL A 251 -20.91 -33.50 -4.94
CA VAL A 251 -21.04 -32.93 -3.59
C VAL A 251 -20.14 -33.70 -2.61
N GLU A 252 -20.16 -35.05 -2.63
CA GLU A 252 -19.35 -35.83 -1.69
C GLU A 252 -17.85 -35.62 -1.93
N ARG A 253 -17.43 -35.52 -3.20
CA ARG A 253 -16.03 -35.32 -3.55
C ARG A 253 -15.56 -33.92 -3.19
N LEU A 254 -16.40 -32.90 -3.34
CA LEU A 254 -16.11 -31.55 -2.87
C LEU A 254 -15.94 -31.49 -1.35
N GLU A 255 -16.83 -32.15 -0.60
CA GLU A 255 -16.71 -32.27 0.87
C GLU A 255 -15.39 -32.94 1.28
N GLU A 256 -15.01 -34.01 0.59
CA GLU A 256 -13.73 -34.70 0.82
C GLU A 256 -12.54 -33.78 0.55
N ILE A 257 -12.52 -33.09 -0.59
CA ILE A 257 -11.47 -32.12 -0.95
C ILE A 257 -11.38 -31.03 0.14
N PHE A 258 -12.50 -30.45 0.57
CA PHE A 258 -12.50 -29.41 1.59
C PHE A 258 -12.02 -29.92 2.95
N ASN A 259 -12.37 -31.14 3.33
CA ASN A 259 -11.88 -31.76 4.54
C ASN A 259 -10.37 -32.04 4.48
N ILE A 260 -9.85 -32.53 3.34
CA ILE A 260 -8.40 -32.70 3.12
C ILE A 260 -7.69 -31.36 3.32
N PHE A 261 -8.17 -30.29 2.67
CA PHE A 261 -7.60 -28.95 2.82
C PHE A 261 -7.63 -28.48 4.27
N LYS A 262 -8.75 -28.66 4.97
CA LYS A 262 -8.93 -28.26 6.37
C LYS A 262 -7.95 -28.98 7.30
N THR A 263 -7.86 -30.30 7.20
CA THR A 263 -7.00 -31.13 8.05
C THR A 263 -5.52 -30.86 7.79
N GLU A 264 -5.13 -30.76 6.51
CA GLU A 264 -3.73 -30.52 6.14
C GLU A 264 -3.27 -29.09 6.49
N MET A 265 -4.17 -28.09 6.42
CA MET A 265 -3.88 -26.75 6.95
C MET A 265 -3.73 -26.75 8.48
N GLN A 266 -4.59 -27.47 9.21
CA GLN A 266 -4.49 -27.57 10.68
C GLN A 266 -3.23 -28.30 11.15
N ASN A 267 -2.82 -29.34 10.42
CA ASN A 267 -1.60 -30.11 10.72
C ASN A 267 -0.33 -29.26 10.49
N LYS A 268 -0.29 -28.45 9.43
CA LYS A 268 0.84 -27.54 9.20
C LYS A 268 0.91 -26.39 10.22
N VAL A 269 -0.22 -25.86 10.69
CA VAL A 269 -0.23 -24.86 11.78
C VAL A 269 0.24 -25.45 13.11
N SER A 270 -0.03 -26.73 13.36
CA SER A 270 0.38 -27.43 14.59
C SER A 270 1.88 -27.80 14.62
N GLN A 271 2.51 -28.01 13.46
CA GLN A 271 3.95 -28.32 13.39
C GLN A 271 4.88 -27.10 13.59
N ASP A 272 4.34 -25.87 13.53
CA ASP A 272 5.09 -24.63 13.73
C ASP A 272 4.95 -24.04 15.16
N SER A 273 4.34 -24.78 16.10
CA SER A 273 4.30 -24.39 17.53
C SER A 273 5.44 -25.05 18.31
N PRO A 274 6.42 -24.31 18.85
CA PRO A 274 7.44 -24.89 19.71
C PRO A 274 6.85 -25.21 21.10
N ALA A 275 7.28 -26.34 21.66
CA ALA A 275 7.23 -26.62 23.09
C ALA A 275 8.23 -25.75 23.86
#